data_AF-A0A227PB40-F1
#
_entry.id   AF-A0A227PB40-F1
#
_cell.length_a   1.000
_cell.length_b   1.000
_cell.length_c   1.000
_cell.angle_alpha   90.00
_cell.angle_beta   90.00
_cell.angle_gamma   90.00
#
_symmetry.space_group_name_H-M   'P 1'
#
loop_
_entity.id
_entity.type
_entity.pdbx_description
1 polymer ?
#
loop_
_entity_poly.entity_id
_entity_poly.type
_entity_poly.pdbx_seq_one_letter_code
_entity_poly.pdbx_strand_id
1 'polypeptide(L)'
;MDQNDLHKKIQNIEKISRAHFKKEEIREAILTYKELQFLCPKDEKYYSTYLRFFKEEEIVIAEFLQESFTEILETCERAIKNLTADEVPFFYKRKLETYIELIDGSFGSWYTKNKDLTDQFIGEMLQKYPENISVLKRLHRLYDVLGRDDEAATLLDKMYKMTNGNDFRVMILKIGALKNTQNTEEAIEILETYVEKYKDGANNLKNIYTQLIALYKKINNHAKANYYDTLLDNID
;
A
#
# COMPACT_ATOMS: atom_id res chain seq x y z
N MET A 1 22.44 24.74 -20.19
CA MET A 1 21.32 25.66 -19.97
C MET A 1 21.59 26.38 -18.67
N ASP A 2 21.57 27.71 -18.64
CA ASP A 2 21.72 28.43 -17.37
C ASP A 2 20.47 28.25 -16.49
N GLN A 3 20.57 28.60 -15.20
CA GLN A 3 19.46 28.41 -14.25
C GLN A 3 18.22 29.25 -14.59
N ASN A 4 18.39 30.41 -15.22
CA ASN A 4 17.30 31.30 -15.59
C ASN A 4 16.51 30.74 -16.78
N ASP A 5 17.21 30.22 -17.79
CA ASP A 5 16.62 29.56 -18.95
C ASP A 5 15.89 28.27 -18.56
N LEU A 6 16.48 27.47 -17.65
CA LEU A 6 15.81 26.30 -17.06
C LEU A 6 14.51 26.69 -16.36
N HIS A 7 14.56 27.72 -15.52
CA HIS A 7 13.38 28.17 -14.77
C HIS A 7 12.25 28.65 -15.69
N LYS A 8 12.58 29.46 -16.71
CA LYS A 8 11.61 29.90 -17.73
C LYS A 8 11.00 28.73 -18.48
N LYS A 9 11.81 27.71 -18.82
CA LYS A 9 11.33 26.52 -19.52
C LYS A 9 10.37 25.71 -18.66
N ILE A 10 10.68 25.49 -17.39
CA ILE A 10 9.78 24.82 -16.42
C ILE A 10 8.44 25.56 -16.33
N GLN A 11 8.47 26.88 -16.09
CA GLN A 11 7.25 27.69 -15.99
C GLN A 11 6.40 27.63 -17.27
N ASN A 12 7.05 27.60 -18.44
CA ASN A 12 6.37 27.48 -19.71
C ASN A 12 5.67 26.11 -19.85
N ILE A 13 6.36 25.01 -19.52
CA ILE A 13 5.77 23.66 -19.54
C ILE A 13 4.55 23.58 -18.61
N GLU A 14 4.67 24.06 -17.36
CA GLU A 14 3.56 24.08 -16.40
C GLU A 14 2.39 24.96 -16.88
N LYS A 15 2.67 26.07 -17.56
CA LYS A 15 1.64 26.95 -18.13
C LYS A 15 0.91 26.26 -19.28
N ILE A 16 1.63 25.61 -20.20
CA ILE A 16 1.06 24.91 -21.36
C ILE A 16 0.23 23.71 -20.90
N SER A 17 0.76 22.87 -20.00
CA SER A 17 0.02 21.73 -19.43
C SER A 17 -1.29 22.18 -18.78
N ARG A 18 -1.27 23.24 -17.96
CA ARG A 18 -2.50 23.81 -17.39
C ARG A 18 -3.48 24.36 -18.43
N ALA A 19 -2.99 24.90 -19.54
CA ALA A 19 -3.84 25.37 -20.63
C ALA A 19 -4.54 24.20 -21.33
N HIS A 20 -3.84 23.08 -21.54
CA HIS A 20 -4.44 21.85 -22.06
C HIS A 20 -5.52 21.28 -21.12
N PHE A 21 -5.26 21.21 -19.80
CA PHE A 21 -6.28 20.79 -18.83
C PHE A 21 -7.55 21.65 -18.89
N LYS A 22 -7.41 22.98 -19.01
CA LYS A 22 -8.56 23.89 -19.12
C LYS A 22 -9.39 23.71 -20.39
N LYS A 23 -8.81 23.11 -21.43
CA LYS A 23 -9.48 22.80 -22.70
C LYS A 23 -9.93 21.34 -22.78
N GLU A 24 -9.79 20.58 -21.70
CA GLU A 24 -10.06 19.14 -21.66
C GLU A 24 -9.18 18.32 -22.64
N GLU A 25 -8.02 18.87 -23.05
CA GLU A 25 -6.99 18.20 -23.86
C GLU A 25 -6.09 17.36 -22.92
N ILE A 26 -6.67 16.34 -22.28
CA ILE A 26 -6.06 15.66 -21.12
C ILE A 26 -4.76 14.94 -21.48
N ARG A 27 -4.69 14.26 -22.63
CA ARG A 27 -3.48 13.54 -23.05
C ARG A 27 -2.32 14.50 -23.29
N GLU A 28 -2.57 15.61 -23.98
CA GLU A 28 -1.60 16.67 -24.24
C GLU A 28 -1.15 17.32 -22.92
N ALA A 29 -2.06 17.52 -21.98
CA ALA A 29 -1.75 18.08 -20.66
C ALA A 29 -0.75 17.20 -19.89
N ILE A 30 -1.00 15.89 -19.86
CA ILE A 30 -0.18 14.89 -19.19
C ILE A 30 1.17 14.74 -19.89
N LEU A 31 1.20 14.56 -21.22
CA LEU A 31 2.43 14.43 -21.99
C LEU A 31 3.32 15.68 -21.86
N THR A 32 2.73 16.87 -21.89
CA THR A 32 3.44 18.12 -21.65
C THR A 32 4.05 18.15 -20.26
N TYR A 33 3.29 17.79 -19.21
CA TYR A 33 3.81 17.80 -17.84
C TYR A 33 4.94 16.77 -17.64
N LYS A 34 4.85 15.61 -18.30
CA LYS A 34 5.86 14.53 -18.26
C LYS A 34 7.25 15.04 -18.65
N GLU A 35 7.36 16.06 -19.51
CA GLU A 35 8.64 16.67 -19.88
C GLU A 35 9.46 17.17 -18.68
N LEU A 36 8.80 17.58 -17.59
CA LEU A 36 9.47 18.04 -16.37
C LEU A 36 10.31 16.94 -15.71
N GLN A 37 9.93 15.67 -15.85
CA GLN A 37 10.71 14.52 -15.33
C GLN A 37 12.03 14.33 -16.09
N PHE A 38 12.10 14.77 -17.35
CA PHE A 38 13.33 14.69 -18.14
C PHE A 38 14.18 15.95 -18.01
N LEU A 39 13.52 17.10 -17.82
CA LEU A 39 14.19 18.37 -17.63
C LEU A 39 14.80 18.50 -16.22
N CYS A 40 14.12 17.95 -15.22
CA CYS A 40 14.49 17.99 -13.80
C CYS A 40 14.47 16.58 -13.18
N PRO A 41 15.30 15.63 -13.66
CA PRO A 41 15.22 14.23 -13.26
C PRO A 41 15.56 13.97 -11.79
N LYS A 42 16.16 14.94 -11.10
CA LYS A 42 16.53 14.83 -9.68
C LYS A 42 15.53 15.53 -8.74
N ASP A 43 14.43 16.04 -9.26
CA ASP A 43 13.41 16.74 -8.46
C ASP A 43 12.19 15.84 -8.27
N GLU A 44 12.08 15.29 -7.06
CA GLU A 44 11.02 14.36 -6.64
C GLU A 44 9.61 14.90 -6.92
N LYS A 45 9.42 16.22 -6.78
CA LYS A 45 8.13 16.89 -6.90
C LYS A 45 7.45 16.62 -8.25
N TYR A 46 8.22 16.55 -9.34
CA TYR A 46 7.64 16.36 -10.67
C TYR A 46 7.19 14.92 -10.91
N TYR A 47 7.84 13.95 -10.26
CA TYR A 47 7.36 12.56 -10.28
C TYR A 47 6.10 12.42 -9.43
N SER A 48 6.10 12.94 -8.20
CA SER A 48 4.95 12.81 -7.29
C SER A 48 3.73 13.57 -7.80
N THR A 49 3.90 14.80 -8.32
CA THR A 49 2.80 15.57 -8.92
C THR A 49 2.23 14.86 -10.14
N TYR A 50 3.08 14.28 -10.98
CA TYR A 50 2.62 13.54 -12.16
C TYR A 50 1.84 12.27 -11.78
N LEU A 51 2.32 11.50 -10.81
CA LEU A 51 1.61 10.32 -10.30
C LEU A 51 0.25 10.67 -9.68
N ARG A 52 0.12 11.87 -9.09
CA ARG A 52 -1.14 12.36 -8.53
C ARG A 52 -2.23 12.51 -9.59
N PHE A 53 -1.89 12.93 -10.81
CA PHE A 53 -2.87 13.02 -11.90
C PHE A 53 -3.56 11.67 -12.15
N PHE A 54 -2.83 10.55 -12.11
CA PHE A 54 -3.40 9.22 -12.33
C PHE A 54 -4.15 8.64 -11.11
N LYS A 55 -4.20 9.36 -9.99
CA LYS A 55 -4.84 8.87 -8.76
C LYS A 55 -6.02 9.72 -8.32
N GLU A 56 -5.92 11.04 -8.51
CA GLU A 56 -6.86 12.01 -7.96
C GLU A 56 -7.72 12.69 -9.02
N GLU A 57 -7.27 12.71 -10.29
CA GLU A 57 -8.03 13.35 -11.36
C GLU A 57 -8.87 12.30 -12.10
N GLU A 58 -10.17 12.24 -11.78
CA GLU A 58 -11.11 11.27 -12.36
C GLU A 58 -11.08 11.27 -13.90
N ILE A 59 -10.96 12.45 -14.51
CA ILE A 59 -10.89 12.60 -15.96
C ILE A 59 -9.62 11.97 -16.56
N VAL A 60 -8.50 12.01 -15.85
CA VAL A 60 -7.23 11.37 -16.28
C VAL A 60 -7.36 9.86 -16.17
N ILE A 61 -7.96 9.37 -15.07
CA ILE A 61 -8.20 7.93 -14.86
C ILE A 61 -9.10 7.38 -15.97
N ALA A 62 -10.18 8.09 -16.29
CA ALA A 62 -11.12 7.71 -17.33
C ALA A 62 -10.50 7.72 -18.74
N GLU A 63 -9.65 8.69 -19.05
CA GLU A 63 -9.03 8.84 -20.36
C GLU A 63 -7.95 7.77 -20.64
N PHE A 64 -7.15 7.43 -19.62
CA PHE A 64 -6.01 6.52 -19.78
C PHE A 64 -6.34 5.06 -19.47
N LEU A 65 -7.36 4.77 -18.64
CA LEU A 65 -7.75 3.42 -18.25
C LEU A 65 -6.54 2.54 -17.91
N GLN A 66 -6.28 1.49 -18.69
CA GLN A 66 -5.15 0.57 -18.47
C GLN A 66 -3.77 1.21 -18.72
N GLU A 67 -3.69 2.18 -19.63
CA GLU A 67 -2.44 2.89 -19.96
C GLU A 67 -1.92 3.66 -18.74
N SER A 68 -2.81 4.07 -17.83
CA SER A 68 -2.45 4.75 -16.59
C SER A 68 -1.50 3.92 -15.73
N PHE A 69 -1.75 2.61 -15.61
CA PHE A 69 -0.91 1.74 -14.78
C PHE A 69 0.48 1.59 -15.38
N THR A 70 0.60 1.39 -16.70
CA THR A 70 1.90 1.33 -17.39
C THR A 70 2.67 2.62 -17.15
N GLU A 71 2.03 3.77 -17.33
CA GLU A 71 2.66 5.07 -17.15
C GLU A 71 3.09 5.33 -15.69
N ILE A 72 2.29 4.88 -14.71
CA ILE A 72 2.66 4.92 -13.29
C ILE A 72 3.91 4.08 -13.03
N LEU A 73 3.98 2.86 -13.57
CA LEU A 73 5.13 1.98 -13.41
C LEU A 73 6.40 2.59 -14.01
N GLU A 74 6.33 3.08 -15.25
CA GLU A 74 7.47 3.74 -15.88
C GLU A 74 7.91 5.00 -15.14
N THR A 75 6.96 5.76 -14.61
CA THR A 75 7.27 6.94 -13.78
C THR A 75 8.00 6.53 -12.51
N CYS A 76 7.56 5.46 -11.85
CA CYS A 76 8.25 4.92 -10.67
C CYS A 76 9.67 4.47 -11.03
N GLU A 77 9.86 3.76 -12.14
CA GLU A 77 11.20 3.35 -12.62
C GLU A 77 12.12 4.54 -12.87
N ARG A 78 11.60 5.58 -13.54
CA ARG A 78 12.37 6.82 -13.78
C ARG A 78 12.76 7.49 -12.46
N ALA A 79 11.84 7.57 -11.50
CA ALA A 79 12.10 8.16 -10.20
C ALA A 79 13.15 7.35 -9.42
N ILE A 80 12.98 6.02 -9.34
CA ILE A 80 13.90 5.08 -8.67
C ILE A 80 15.33 5.22 -9.22
N LYS A 81 15.47 5.42 -10.54
CA LYS A 81 16.77 5.56 -11.21
C LYS A 81 17.47 6.90 -10.94
N ASN A 82 16.72 7.99 -10.77
CA ASN A 82 17.29 9.34 -10.79
C ASN A 82 17.30 10.07 -9.43
N LEU A 83 16.48 9.63 -8.48
CA LEU A 83 16.35 10.26 -7.17
C LEU A 83 17.33 9.68 -6.13
N THR A 84 17.40 10.35 -4.98
CA THR A 84 18.26 9.93 -3.87
C THR A 84 17.64 8.77 -3.08
N ALA A 85 18.48 8.04 -2.33
CA ALA A 85 18.04 6.87 -1.57
C ALA A 85 16.91 7.16 -0.57
N ASP A 86 16.79 8.39 -0.07
CA ASP A 86 15.76 8.80 0.89
C ASP A 86 14.40 9.04 0.22
N GLU A 87 14.38 9.40 -1.06
CA GLU A 87 13.17 9.71 -1.85
C GLU A 87 12.58 8.44 -2.51
N VAL A 88 13.46 7.52 -2.89
CA VAL A 88 13.14 6.28 -3.61
C VAL A 88 12.09 5.36 -2.91
N PRO A 89 12.05 5.20 -1.57
CA PRO A 89 11.09 4.31 -0.91
C PRO A 89 9.62 4.64 -1.24
N PHE A 90 9.29 5.92 -1.47
CA PHE A 90 7.95 6.32 -1.87
C PHE A 90 7.55 5.70 -3.23
N PHE A 91 8.47 5.70 -4.20
CA PHE A 91 8.21 5.19 -5.55
C PHE A 91 8.17 3.67 -5.60
N TYR A 92 8.98 2.98 -4.81
CA TYR A 92 8.84 1.53 -4.64
C TYR A 92 7.49 1.16 -4.03
N LYS A 93 7.07 1.91 -3.02
CA LYS A 93 5.77 1.74 -2.38
C LYS A 93 4.63 1.91 -3.39
N ARG A 94 4.70 2.96 -4.22
CA ARG A 94 3.68 3.19 -5.27
C ARG A 94 3.71 2.09 -6.33
N LYS A 95 4.89 1.66 -6.76
CA LYS A 95 5.05 0.54 -7.72
C LYS A 95 4.41 -0.75 -7.19
N LEU A 96 4.60 -1.09 -5.92
CA LEU A 96 3.93 -2.24 -5.27
C LEU A 96 2.40 -2.09 -5.27
N GLU A 97 1.88 -0.91 -4.93
CA GLU A 97 0.44 -0.64 -4.96
C GLU A 97 -0.13 -0.83 -6.37
N THR A 98 0.57 -0.35 -7.39
CA THR A 98 0.18 -0.53 -8.79
C THR A 98 0.23 -1.99 -9.24
N TYR A 99 1.20 -2.78 -8.79
CA TYR A 99 1.20 -4.23 -9.06
C TYR A 99 0.00 -4.92 -8.42
N ILE A 100 -0.33 -4.58 -7.17
CA ILE A 100 -1.53 -5.11 -6.50
C ILE A 100 -2.79 -4.73 -7.29
N GLU A 101 -2.95 -3.46 -7.67
CA GLU A 101 -4.10 -2.96 -8.45
C GLU A 101 -4.24 -3.73 -9.79
N LEU A 102 -3.13 -3.98 -10.49
CA LEU A 102 -3.10 -4.73 -11.75
C LEU A 102 -3.43 -6.22 -11.58
N ILE A 103 -3.01 -6.84 -10.48
CA ILE A 103 -3.20 -8.28 -10.24
C ILE A 103 -4.60 -8.57 -9.69
N ASP A 104 -5.05 -7.78 -8.72
CA ASP A 104 -6.34 -7.92 -8.02
C ASP A 104 -7.52 -7.48 -8.91
N GLY A 105 -7.27 -6.53 -9.83
CA GLY A 105 -8.26 -6.08 -10.80
C GLY A 105 -8.54 -7.10 -11.90
N SER A 106 -9.48 -6.76 -12.79
CA SER A 106 -9.84 -7.57 -13.98
C SER A 106 -8.72 -7.68 -15.04
N PHE A 107 -7.48 -7.28 -14.71
CA PHE A 107 -6.31 -7.36 -15.58
C PHE A 107 -5.48 -8.63 -15.34
N GLY A 108 -6.10 -9.74 -14.91
CA GLY A 108 -5.38 -10.98 -14.58
C GLY A 108 -4.43 -11.51 -15.67
N SER A 109 -4.64 -11.16 -16.95
CA SER A 109 -3.69 -11.48 -18.03
C SER A 109 -2.36 -10.72 -17.95
N TRP A 110 -2.31 -9.59 -17.24
CA TRP A 110 -1.12 -8.78 -17.04
C TRP A 110 -0.09 -9.55 -16.21
N TYR A 111 -0.50 -10.18 -15.11
CA TYR A 111 0.42 -10.96 -14.28
C TYR A 111 1.04 -12.11 -15.05
N THR A 112 0.24 -12.88 -15.78
CA THR A 112 0.75 -14.00 -16.59
C THR A 112 1.84 -13.56 -17.58
N LYS A 113 1.73 -12.34 -18.14
CA LYS A 113 2.74 -11.76 -19.05
C LYS A 113 3.95 -11.16 -18.33
N ASN A 114 3.79 -10.74 -17.07
CA ASN A 114 4.79 -10.00 -16.30
C ASN A 114 5.24 -10.74 -15.03
N LYS A 115 5.04 -12.07 -14.98
CA LYS A 115 5.32 -12.89 -13.79
C LYS A 115 6.78 -12.75 -13.35
N ASP A 116 7.71 -12.92 -14.27
CA ASP A 116 9.14 -12.90 -13.94
C ASP A 116 9.59 -11.51 -13.46
N LEU A 117 9.06 -10.44 -14.05
CA LEU A 117 9.30 -9.07 -13.60
C LEU A 117 8.72 -8.82 -12.20
N THR A 118 7.54 -9.38 -11.92
CA THR A 118 6.87 -9.29 -10.61
C THR A 118 7.68 -10.04 -9.55
N ASP A 119 8.10 -11.26 -9.84
CA ASP A 119 8.91 -12.09 -8.94
C ASP A 119 10.29 -11.45 -8.66
N GLN A 120 10.95 -10.93 -9.71
CA GLN A 120 12.20 -10.20 -9.57
C GLN A 120 12.03 -8.98 -8.66
N PHE A 121 10.96 -8.21 -8.87
CA PHE A 121 10.69 -7.02 -8.08
C PHE A 121 10.40 -7.34 -6.60
N ILE A 122 9.66 -8.42 -6.32
CA ILE A 122 9.44 -8.92 -4.95
C ILE A 122 10.78 -9.24 -4.29
N GLY A 123 11.67 -9.96 -4.99
CA GLY A 123 13.01 -10.28 -4.50
C GLY A 123 13.84 -9.04 -4.18
N GLU A 124 13.82 -8.05 -5.08
CA GLU A 124 14.49 -6.76 -4.87
C GLU A 124 13.98 -6.04 -3.60
N MET A 125 12.66 -6.03 -3.38
CA MET A 125 12.06 -5.38 -2.22
C MET A 125 12.40 -6.07 -0.89
N LEU A 126 12.43 -7.39 -0.87
CA LEU A 126 12.88 -8.14 0.29
C LEU A 126 14.37 -7.92 0.59
N GLN A 127 15.20 -7.76 -0.45
CA GLN A 127 16.63 -7.51 -0.29
C GLN A 127 16.93 -6.07 0.17
N LYS A 128 16.28 -5.07 -0.44
CA LYS A 128 16.54 -3.64 -0.17
C LYS A 128 15.88 -3.15 1.12
N TYR A 129 14.70 -3.68 1.44
CA TYR A 129 13.91 -3.23 2.57
C TYR A 129 13.48 -4.39 3.48
N PRO A 130 14.42 -5.23 3.95
CA PRO A 130 14.11 -6.45 4.70
C PRO A 130 13.37 -6.18 6.01
N GLU A 131 13.48 -4.95 6.54
CA GLU A 131 12.91 -4.57 7.84
C GLU A 131 11.91 -3.40 7.76
N ASN A 132 11.58 -2.91 6.56
CA ASN A 132 10.63 -1.81 6.42
C ASN A 132 9.18 -2.33 6.49
N ILE A 133 8.54 -2.23 7.66
CA ILE A 133 7.17 -2.71 7.89
C ILE A 133 6.16 -2.18 6.86
N SER A 134 6.31 -0.94 6.39
CA SER A 134 5.40 -0.38 5.37
C SER A 134 5.55 -1.07 4.00
N VAL A 135 6.77 -1.48 3.63
CA VAL A 135 7.03 -2.27 2.41
C VAL A 135 6.55 -3.70 2.61
N LEU A 136 6.88 -4.33 3.75
CA LEU A 136 6.47 -5.71 4.04
C LEU A 136 4.95 -5.88 4.05
N LYS A 137 4.18 -4.90 4.55
CA LYS A 137 2.71 -4.90 4.49
C LYS A 137 2.16 -4.96 3.06
N ARG A 138 2.83 -4.30 2.11
CA ARG A 138 2.44 -4.32 0.69
C ARG A 138 2.87 -5.59 0.00
N LEU A 139 4.05 -6.10 0.31
CA LEU A 139 4.48 -7.42 -0.16
C LEU A 139 3.55 -8.52 0.34
N HIS A 140 3.06 -8.44 1.59
CA HIS A 140 2.05 -9.36 2.10
C HIS A 140 0.78 -9.29 1.25
N ARG A 141 0.23 -8.09 1.04
CA ARG A 141 -0.95 -7.92 0.18
C ARG A 141 -0.70 -8.42 -1.25
N LEU A 142 0.49 -8.20 -1.78
CA LEU A 142 0.88 -8.69 -3.10
C LEU A 142 0.90 -10.22 -3.13
N TYR A 143 1.44 -10.89 -2.11
CA TYR A 143 1.36 -12.35 -2.00
C TYR A 143 -0.08 -12.85 -1.90
N ASP A 144 -0.94 -12.17 -1.12
CA ASP A 144 -2.35 -12.53 -1.01
C ASP A 144 -3.05 -12.52 -2.39
N VAL A 145 -2.87 -11.44 -3.17
CA VAL A 145 -3.52 -11.33 -4.50
C VAL A 145 -2.90 -12.26 -5.54
N LEU A 146 -1.69 -12.74 -5.30
CA LEU A 146 -1.03 -13.75 -6.11
C LEU A 146 -1.42 -15.20 -5.71
N GLY A 147 -2.18 -15.39 -4.62
CA GLY A 147 -2.50 -16.70 -4.08
C GLY A 147 -1.28 -17.45 -3.52
N ARG A 148 -0.28 -16.70 -3.03
CA ARG A 148 0.97 -17.22 -2.46
C ARG A 148 0.89 -17.24 -0.93
N ASP A 149 -0.04 -18.07 -0.44
CA ASP A 149 -0.48 -18.07 0.96
C ASP A 149 0.66 -18.39 1.94
N ASP A 150 1.56 -19.31 1.59
CA ASP A 150 2.70 -19.70 2.44
C ASP A 150 3.71 -18.55 2.61
N GLU A 151 4.02 -17.85 1.52
CA GLU A 151 4.89 -16.66 1.57
C GLU A 151 4.22 -15.50 2.31
N ALA A 152 2.92 -15.29 2.11
CA ALA A 152 2.15 -14.28 2.84
C ALA A 152 2.17 -14.55 4.36
N ALA A 153 1.91 -15.79 4.77
CA ALA A 153 1.92 -16.21 6.17
C ALA A 153 3.32 -16.03 6.80
N THR A 154 4.37 -16.46 6.09
CA THR A 154 5.76 -16.29 6.55
C THR A 154 6.11 -14.81 6.77
N LEU A 155 5.68 -13.95 5.83
CA LEU A 155 5.93 -12.51 5.92
C LEU A 155 5.14 -11.86 7.05
N LEU A 156 3.90 -12.31 7.28
CA LEU A 156 3.06 -11.86 8.38
C LEU A 156 3.68 -12.17 9.74
N ASP A 157 4.17 -13.39 9.93
CA ASP A 157 4.84 -13.81 11.15
C ASP A 157 6.10 -12.99 11.41
N LYS A 158 6.88 -12.71 10.36
CA LYS A 158 8.04 -11.82 10.44
C LYS A 158 7.64 -10.42 10.90
N MET A 159 6.64 -9.81 10.26
CA MET A 159 6.15 -8.48 10.66
C MET A 159 5.62 -8.45 12.10
N TYR A 160 4.90 -9.49 12.52
CA TYR A 160 4.33 -9.56 13.86
C TYR A 160 5.43 -9.62 14.93
N LYS A 161 6.46 -10.45 14.70
CA LYS A 161 7.66 -10.51 15.56
C LYS A 161 8.40 -9.18 15.61
N MET A 162 8.67 -8.57 14.45
CA MET A 162 9.39 -7.29 14.39
C MET A 162 8.69 -6.14 15.12
N THR A 163 7.36 -6.14 15.09
CA THR A 163 6.56 -5.11 15.77
C THR A 163 6.28 -5.45 17.23
N ASN A 164 6.71 -6.63 17.71
CA ASN A 164 6.36 -7.18 19.02
C ASN A 164 4.84 -7.12 19.29
N GLY A 165 4.03 -7.35 18.25
CA GLY A 165 2.57 -7.24 18.32
C GLY A 165 2.01 -5.82 18.53
N ASN A 166 2.84 -4.77 18.50
CA ASN A 166 2.39 -3.40 18.76
C ASN A 166 1.73 -2.72 17.56
N ASP A 167 1.96 -3.22 16.35
CA ASP A 167 1.33 -2.68 15.15
C ASP A 167 -0.06 -3.30 14.99
N PHE A 168 -1.09 -2.52 15.35
CA PHE A 168 -2.48 -2.97 15.30
C PHE A 168 -2.89 -3.56 13.95
N ARG A 169 -2.40 -3.00 12.82
CA ARG A 169 -2.74 -3.52 11.49
C ARG A 169 -2.12 -4.90 11.26
N VAL A 170 -0.85 -5.08 11.64
CA VAL A 170 -0.17 -6.39 11.54
C VAL A 170 -0.85 -7.41 12.43
N MET A 171 -1.20 -7.02 13.66
CA MET A 171 -1.94 -7.89 14.58
C MET A 171 -3.27 -8.34 13.98
N ILE A 172 -4.11 -7.42 13.47
CA ILE A 172 -5.40 -7.78 12.86
C ILE A 172 -5.23 -8.71 11.65
N LEU A 173 -4.21 -8.50 10.82
CA LEU A 173 -3.90 -9.43 9.72
C LEU A 173 -3.58 -10.83 10.26
N LYS A 174 -2.74 -10.93 11.31
CA LYS A 174 -2.38 -12.21 11.96
C LYS A 174 -3.61 -12.92 12.53
N ILE A 175 -4.51 -12.19 13.19
CA ILE A 175 -5.80 -12.72 13.67
C ILE A 175 -6.64 -13.26 12.50
N GLY A 176 -6.71 -12.51 11.39
CA GLY A 176 -7.41 -12.96 10.19
C GLY A 176 -6.87 -14.29 9.65
N ALA A 177 -5.55 -14.41 9.52
CA ALA A 177 -4.90 -15.64 9.07
C ALA A 177 -5.15 -16.82 10.02
N LEU A 178 -5.04 -16.61 11.34
CA LEU A 178 -5.29 -17.65 12.35
C LEU A 178 -6.73 -18.16 12.30
N LYS A 179 -7.71 -17.27 12.11
CA LYS A 179 -9.13 -17.65 11.95
C LYS A 179 -9.35 -18.56 10.74
N ASN A 180 -8.68 -18.31 9.63
CA ASN A 180 -8.79 -19.10 8.41
C ASN A 180 -8.17 -20.50 8.58
N THR A 181 -7.09 -20.61 9.35
CA THR A 181 -6.43 -21.89 9.70
C THR A 181 -7.07 -22.62 10.89
N GLN A 182 -8.21 -22.13 11.39
CA GLN A 182 -8.93 -22.64 12.57
C GLN A 182 -8.18 -22.57 13.91
N ASN A 183 -7.02 -21.92 13.96
CA ASN A 183 -6.24 -21.71 15.19
C ASN A 183 -6.86 -20.57 16.03
N THR A 184 -8.00 -20.88 16.66
CA THR A 184 -8.90 -19.90 17.29
C THR A 184 -8.34 -19.44 18.64
N GLU A 185 -7.65 -20.33 19.33
CA GLU A 185 -7.04 -20.13 20.65
C GLU A 185 -5.88 -19.12 20.58
N GLU A 186 -4.95 -19.27 19.62
CA GLU A 186 -3.86 -18.31 19.43
C GLU A 186 -4.40 -16.92 19.06
N ALA A 187 -5.47 -16.87 18.26
CA ALA A 187 -6.12 -15.60 17.92
C ALA A 187 -6.72 -14.91 19.16
N ILE A 188 -7.32 -15.68 20.07
CA ILE A 188 -7.82 -15.16 21.35
C ILE A 188 -6.65 -14.62 22.19
N GLU A 189 -5.58 -15.40 22.35
CA GLU A 189 -4.41 -15.03 23.17
C GLU A 189 -3.80 -13.69 22.72
N ILE A 190 -3.62 -13.50 21.41
CA ILE A 190 -3.09 -12.26 20.84
C ILE A 190 -4.00 -11.08 21.17
N LEU A 191 -5.32 -11.23 21.02
CA LEU A 191 -6.27 -10.15 21.30
C LEU A 191 -6.35 -9.84 22.80
N GLU A 192 -6.34 -10.84 23.68
CA GLU A 192 -6.34 -10.63 25.14
C GLU A 192 -5.06 -9.90 25.58
N THR A 193 -3.90 -10.31 25.07
CA THR A 193 -2.61 -9.66 25.32
C THR A 193 -2.64 -8.19 24.91
N TYR A 194 -3.24 -7.89 23.75
CA TYR A 194 -3.39 -6.50 23.29
C TYR A 194 -4.31 -5.70 24.22
N VAL A 195 -5.45 -6.26 24.63
CA VAL A 195 -6.38 -5.60 25.57
C VAL A 195 -5.68 -5.27 26.87
N GLU A 196 -4.96 -6.23 27.46
CA GLU A 196 -4.24 -6.02 28.72
C GLU A 196 -3.23 -4.87 28.61
N LYS A 197 -2.52 -4.81 27.49
CA LYS A 197 -1.49 -3.79 27.24
C LYS A 197 -2.05 -2.39 26.98
N TYR A 198 -3.21 -2.28 26.36
CA TYR A 198 -3.75 -1.00 25.85
C TYR A 198 -5.15 -0.63 26.38
N LYS A 199 -5.58 -1.26 27.48
CA LYS A 199 -6.90 -1.04 28.10
C LYS A 199 -7.24 0.42 28.41
N ASP A 200 -6.24 1.26 28.68
CA ASP A 200 -6.43 2.64 29.14
C ASP A 200 -6.35 3.70 28.02
N GLY A 201 -6.38 3.30 26.73
CA GLY A 201 -6.26 4.28 25.64
C GLY A 201 -6.35 3.77 24.20
N ALA A 202 -6.73 2.50 23.97
CA ALA A 202 -6.90 2.00 22.61
C ALA A 202 -8.24 2.42 22.00
N ASN A 203 -8.20 3.26 20.96
CA ASN A 203 -9.37 3.64 20.15
C ASN A 203 -10.05 2.45 19.43
N ASN A 204 -9.46 1.26 19.49
CA ASN A 204 -9.93 0.06 18.79
C ASN A 204 -10.53 -1.00 19.73
N LEU A 205 -10.69 -0.73 21.03
CA LEU A 205 -11.19 -1.72 22.01
C LEU A 205 -12.56 -2.29 21.63
N LYS A 206 -13.47 -1.44 21.12
CA LYS A 206 -14.80 -1.87 20.63
C LYS A 206 -14.69 -2.99 19.60
N ASN A 207 -13.80 -2.82 18.62
CA ASN A 207 -13.58 -3.78 17.54
C ASN A 207 -12.89 -5.06 18.05
N ILE A 208 -12.02 -4.93 19.05
CA ILE A 208 -11.32 -6.08 19.67
C ILE A 208 -12.29 -6.91 20.50
N TYR A 209 -13.11 -6.28 21.36
CA TYR A 209 -14.11 -7.00 22.17
C TYR A 209 -15.12 -7.71 21.29
N THR A 210 -15.60 -7.06 20.22
CA THR A 210 -16.48 -7.71 19.23
C THR A 210 -15.86 -8.99 18.66
N GLN A 211 -14.56 -8.95 18.33
CA GLN A 211 -13.86 -10.13 17.84
C GLN A 211 -13.66 -11.20 18.91
N LEU A 212 -13.26 -10.83 20.13
CA LEU A 212 -13.12 -11.75 21.26
C LEU A 212 -14.44 -12.45 21.58
N ILE A 213 -15.56 -11.73 21.61
CA ILE A 213 -16.90 -12.30 21.81
C ILE A 213 -17.20 -13.35 20.74
N ALA A 214 -16.94 -13.04 19.47
CA ALA A 214 -17.17 -13.99 18.38
C ALA A 214 -16.28 -15.24 18.47
N LEU A 215 -14.99 -15.08 18.80
CA LEU A 215 -14.05 -16.19 18.94
C LEU A 215 -14.39 -17.07 20.15
N TYR A 216 -14.74 -16.48 21.30
CA TYR A 216 -15.16 -17.24 22.48
C TYR A 216 -16.48 -17.98 22.29
N LYS A 217 -17.44 -17.40 21.56
CA LYS A 217 -18.66 -18.11 21.13
C LYS A 217 -18.32 -19.31 20.24
N LYS A 218 -17.36 -19.17 19.32
CA LYS A 218 -16.92 -20.26 18.42
C LYS A 218 -16.34 -21.46 19.18
N ILE A 219 -15.64 -21.24 20.30
CA ILE A 219 -15.12 -22.31 21.16
C ILE A 219 -16.04 -22.66 22.34
N ASN A 220 -17.33 -22.27 22.28
CA ASN A 220 -18.35 -22.53 23.31
C ASN A 220 -18.00 -22.02 24.73
N ASN A 221 -17.16 -21.00 24.85
CA ASN A 221 -16.83 -20.35 26.11
C ASN A 221 -17.74 -19.14 26.35
N HIS A 222 -19.01 -19.42 26.70
CA HIS A 222 -20.02 -18.38 26.91
C HIS A 222 -19.68 -17.43 28.06
N ALA A 223 -18.98 -17.90 29.09
CA ALA A 223 -18.59 -17.07 30.23
C ALA A 223 -17.64 -15.93 29.81
N LYS A 224 -16.58 -16.26 29.06
CA LYS A 224 -15.66 -15.24 28.52
C LYS A 224 -16.33 -14.36 27.47
N ALA A 225 -17.21 -14.91 26.63
CA ALA A 225 -17.97 -14.10 25.68
C ALA A 225 -18.80 -13.02 26.41
N ASN A 226 -19.55 -13.39 27.46
CA ASN A 226 -20.36 -12.45 28.23
C ASN A 226 -19.50 -11.41 28.97
N TYR A 227 -18.32 -11.80 29.47
CA TYR A 227 -17.38 -10.88 30.09
C TYR A 227 -16.98 -9.75 29.12
N TYR A 228 -16.58 -10.08 27.90
CA TYR A 228 -16.21 -9.07 26.90
C TYR A 228 -17.41 -8.28 26.39
N ASP A 229 -18.61 -8.86 26.37
CA ASP A 229 -19.87 -8.17 26.06
C ASP A 229 -20.16 -7.06 27.08
N THR A 230 -20.00 -7.35 28.38
CA THR A 230 -20.13 -6.34 29.44
C THR A 230 -19.08 -5.24 29.30
N LEU A 231 -17.82 -5.57 28.96
CA LEU A 231 -16.80 -4.55 28.72
C LEU A 231 -17.14 -3.68 27.51
N LEU A 232 -17.71 -4.25 26.46
CA LEU A 232 -18.14 -3.55 25.25
C LEU A 232 -19.25 -2.54 25.53
N ASP A 233 -20.22 -2.90 26.38
CA ASP A 233 -21.32 -2.01 26.78
C ASP A 233 -20.86 -0.80 27.60
N ASN A 234 -19.67 -0.87 28.20
CA ASN A 234 -19.08 0.20 29.02
C ASN A 234 -18.06 1.06 28.25
N ILE A 235 -17.91 0.89 26.93
CA ILE A 235 -17.13 1.81 26.09
C ILE A 235 -18.05 2.95 25.64
N ASP A 236 -17.74 4.16 26.09
CA ASP A 236 -18.38 5.42 25.65
C ASP A 236 -18.17 5.70 24.14
#